data_AF-A0A0J9UFY8-F1
#
_entry.id   AF-A0A0J9UFY8-F1
#
_cell.length_a   1.000
_cell.length_b   1.000
_cell.length_c   1.000
_cell.angle_alpha   90.00
_cell.angle_beta   90.00
_cell.angle_gamma   90.00
#
_symmetry.space_group_name_H-M   'P 1'
#
loop_
_entity.id
_entity.type
_entity.pdbx_description
1 polymer ?
#
loop_
_entity_poly.entity_id
_entity_poly.type
_entity_poly.pdbx_seq_one_letter_code
_entity_poly.pdbx_strand_id
1 'polypeptide(L)'
;MASSSSGANHKPPPVPPRPVNLPRPSMLQSEGQSESQISSRCRYIVLVYLLVVVILLLALVQWELVCYYKSLTDIFLAKYWISVSCMLISAPLLAIFLLIRQVRYFPILGWLLMCSIIELMVIGVCTLAAYCHALTFLIYFTITAILVIVLVLIGSFIPCDLTANVASLFIVSVPILLYSIYLLMIFMMIDSDDGFFISFAVLVLVIVCMFIMYHAQLISGWRYAELYITDGLFAVIVLFCHFCIILMLFCFLDWPQIDDVDDTDSSEFAYWALWPLVSSAVIEDDFLGQTTQDFGRLLSPLVDIIITSIILDHTQMTTTAKK
;
A
#
# COMPACT_ATOMS: atom_id res chain seq x y z
N MET A 1 78.02 6.95 -56.53
CA MET A 1 77.23 7.74 -55.57
C MET A 1 75.89 7.05 -55.42
N ALA A 2 75.64 6.51 -54.22
CA ALA A 2 74.39 5.90 -53.83
C ALA A 2 73.37 6.98 -53.45
N SER A 3 72.08 6.79 -53.73
CA SER A 3 71.03 7.38 -52.90
C SER A 3 69.81 6.46 -52.84
N SER A 4 69.29 6.38 -51.63
CA SER A 4 68.35 5.39 -51.10
C SER A 4 66.89 5.79 -51.29
N SER A 5 66.05 4.76 -51.18
CA SER A 5 64.59 4.82 -51.04
C SER A 5 64.06 5.79 -49.99
N SER A 6 62.88 6.35 -50.23
CA SER A 6 61.92 6.68 -49.17
C SER A 6 60.50 6.51 -49.71
N GLY A 7 59.86 5.41 -49.30
CA GLY A 7 58.43 5.17 -49.53
C GLY A 7 57.62 5.91 -48.46
N ALA A 8 56.84 6.91 -48.88
CA ALA A 8 55.89 7.59 -48.02
C ALA A 8 54.61 6.76 -47.89
N ASN A 9 54.46 6.12 -46.73
CA ASN A 9 53.31 5.31 -46.34
C ASN A 9 52.17 6.26 -45.89
N HIS A 10 51.23 6.59 -46.78
CA HIS A 10 50.06 7.41 -46.42
C HIS A 10 49.03 6.58 -45.66
N LYS A 11 49.04 6.67 -44.32
CA LYS A 11 47.98 6.15 -43.46
C LYS A 11 46.88 7.23 -43.29
N PRO A 12 45.59 6.93 -43.51
CA PRO A 12 44.52 7.91 -43.31
C PRO A 12 44.36 8.24 -41.82
N PRO A 13 43.85 9.44 -41.47
CA PRO A 13 43.70 9.88 -40.09
C PRO A 13 42.69 9.01 -39.32
N PRO A 14 42.80 8.90 -37.99
CA PRO A 14 41.91 8.08 -37.18
C PRO A 14 40.48 8.63 -37.25
N VAL A 15 39.53 7.78 -37.60
CA VAL A 15 38.10 8.09 -37.52
C VAL A 15 37.77 8.33 -36.03
N PRO A 16 37.13 9.46 -35.66
CA PRO A 16 36.73 9.68 -34.29
C PRO A 16 35.75 8.58 -33.85
N PRO A 17 35.85 8.09 -32.60
CA PRO A 17 34.98 7.02 -32.11
C PRO A 17 33.52 7.44 -32.28
N ARG A 18 32.79 6.67 -33.08
CA ARG A 18 31.34 6.80 -33.25
C ARG A 18 30.73 6.73 -31.83
N PRO A 19 29.90 7.70 -31.42
CA PRO A 19 29.27 7.64 -30.11
C PRO A 19 28.57 6.30 -29.99
N VAL A 20 28.97 5.52 -28.98
CA VAL A 20 28.25 4.32 -28.59
C VAL A 20 26.84 4.81 -28.29
N ASN A 21 25.89 4.41 -29.13
CA ASN A 21 24.47 4.50 -28.81
C ASN A 21 24.27 3.60 -27.59
N LEU A 22 24.56 4.12 -26.41
CA LEU A 22 23.99 3.64 -25.17
C LEU A 22 22.48 3.62 -25.41
N PRO A 23 21.79 2.48 -25.23
CA PRO A 23 20.35 2.47 -25.21
C PRO A 23 19.93 3.48 -24.14
N ARG A 24 19.43 4.63 -24.59
CA ARG A 24 18.66 5.52 -23.73
C ARG A 24 17.53 4.65 -23.16
N PRO A 25 17.26 4.66 -21.84
CA PRO A 25 16.10 3.97 -21.28
C PRO A 25 14.89 4.39 -22.11
N SER A 26 14.27 3.44 -22.77
CA SER A 26 13.14 3.62 -23.66
C SER A 26 11.90 3.98 -22.83
N MET A 27 11.87 5.19 -22.29
CA MET A 27 10.69 5.77 -21.64
C MET A 27 9.76 6.47 -22.65
N LEU A 28 9.90 6.14 -23.94
CA LEU A 28 9.01 6.54 -25.02
C LEU A 28 8.71 5.32 -25.91
N GLN A 29 8.24 4.22 -25.32
CA GLN A 29 7.41 3.26 -26.06
C GLN A 29 5.95 3.71 -25.94
N SER A 30 5.61 4.78 -26.66
CA SER A 30 4.24 5.08 -27.07
C SER A 30 4.20 5.10 -28.60
N GLU A 31 4.69 4.04 -29.22
CA GLU A 31 4.45 3.78 -30.63
C GLU A 31 4.33 2.27 -30.79
N GLY A 32 3.13 1.75 -30.54
CA GLY A 32 2.82 0.33 -30.66
C GLY A 32 2.10 -0.34 -29.48
N GLN A 33 1.56 0.39 -28.49
CA GLN A 33 0.51 -0.21 -27.64
C GLN A 33 -0.71 -0.46 -28.54
N SER A 34 -0.92 -1.71 -28.94
CA SER A 34 -2.11 -2.12 -29.69
C SER A 34 -3.37 -1.60 -28.97
N GLU A 35 -4.36 -1.07 -29.71
CA GLU A 35 -5.63 -0.60 -29.13
C GLU A 35 -6.29 -1.68 -28.24
N SER A 36 -6.06 -2.95 -28.55
CA SER A 36 -6.46 -4.10 -27.74
C SER A 36 -5.84 -4.12 -26.34
N GLN A 37 -4.56 -3.75 -26.19
CA GLN A 37 -3.89 -3.73 -24.89
C GLN A 37 -4.40 -2.58 -24.01
N ILE A 38 -4.60 -1.39 -24.59
CA ILE A 38 -5.21 -0.25 -23.89
C ILE A 38 -6.64 -0.59 -23.44
N SER A 39 -7.46 -1.17 -24.33
CA SER A 39 -8.82 -1.60 -24.01
C SER A 39 -8.84 -2.66 -22.89
N SER A 40 -7.92 -3.62 -22.91
CA SER A 40 -7.82 -4.65 -21.87
C SER A 40 -7.48 -4.07 -20.49
N ARG A 41 -6.66 -3.01 -20.46
CA ARG A 41 -6.27 -2.33 -19.22
C ARG A 41 -7.37 -1.41 -18.70
N CYS A 42 -8.05 -0.67 -19.56
CA CYS A 42 -9.23 0.09 -19.14
C CYS A 42 -10.30 -0.83 -18.54
N ARG A 43 -10.52 -2.02 -19.12
CA ARG A 43 -11.43 -3.02 -18.56
C ARG A 43 -10.97 -3.50 -17.18
N TYR A 44 -9.68 -3.77 -17.00
CA TYR A 44 -9.12 -4.15 -15.70
C TYR A 44 -9.33 -3.06 -14.64
N ILE A 45 -8.96 -1.82 -14.95
CA ILE A 45 -9.12 -0.67 -14.03
C ILE A 45 -10.59 -0.51 -13.62
N VAL A 46 -11.50 -0.54 -14.59
CA VAL A 46 -12.94 -0.46 -14.34
C VAL A 46 -13.41 -1.63 -13.47
N LEU A 47 -12.93 -2.85 -13.72
CA LEU A 47 -13.32 -4.04 -12.93
C LEU A 47 -12.85 -3.93 -11.48
N VAL A 48 -11.60 -3.50 -11.24
CA VAL A 48 -11.06 -3.30 -9.87
C VAL A 48 -11.89 -2.29 -9.10
N TYR A 49 -12.14 -1.10 -9.67
CA TYR A 49 -12.94 -0.08 -8.99
C TYR A 49 -14.40 -0.48 -8.82
N LEU A 50 -14.99 -1.15 -9.83
CA LEU A 50 -16.35 -1.67 -9.72
C LEU A 50 -16.47 -2.73 -8.63
N LEU A 51 -15.47 -3.60 -8.49
CA LEU A 51 -15.42 -4.60 -7.42
C LEU A 51 -15.31 -3.94 -6.04
N VAL A 52 -14.48 -2.91 -5.89
CA VAL A 52 -14.42 -2.10 -4.64
C VAL A 52 -15.78 -1.49 -4.32
N VAL A 53 -16.46 -0.89 -5.30
CA VAL A 53 -17.80 -0.30 -5.10
C VAL A 53 -18.81 -1.36 -4.68
N VAL A 54 -18.84 -2.53 -5.33
CA VAL A 54 -19.75 -3.62 -4.95
C VAL A 54 -19.50 -4.09 -3.52
N ILE A 55 -18.24 -4.28 -3.14
CA ILE A 55 -17.85 -4.67 -1.78
C ILE A 55 -18.26 -3.61 -0.76
N LEU A 56 -18.02 -2.32 -1.05
CA LEU A 56 -18.42 -1.23 -0.17
C LEU A 56 -19.93 -1.14 0.03
N LEU A 57 -20.71 -1.40 -1.03
CA LEU A 57 -22.17 -1.45 -0.93
C LEU A 57 -22.64 -2.65 -0.09
N LEU A 58 -22.00 -3.80 -0.23
CA LEU A 58 -22.30 -4.97 0.62
C LEU A 58 -21.97 -4.69 2.09
N ALA A 59 -20.82 -4.09 2.36
CA ALA A 59 -20.42 -3.68 3.70
C ALA A 59 -21.38 -2.64 4.29
N LEU A 60 -21.80 -1.64 3.49
CA LEU A 60 -22.79 -0.65 3.90
C LEU A 60 -24.11 -1.30 4.32
N VAL A 61 -24.61 -2.26 3.54
CA VAL A 61 -25.85 -2.98 3.88
C VAL A 61 -25.69 -3.73 5.22
N GLN A 62 -24.53 -4.35 5.46
CA GLN A 62 -24.28 -5.03 6.73
C GLN A 62 -24.21 -4.05 7.91
N TRP A 63 -23.52 -2.92 7.76
CA TRP A 63 -23.43 -1.91 8.81
C TRP A 63 -24.77 -1.23 9.09
N GLU A 64 -25.53 -0.84 8.06
CA GLU A 64 -26.88 -0.28 8.21
C GLU A 64 -27.83 -1.26 8.90
N LEU A 65 -27.72 -2.56 8.62
CA LEU A 65 -28.50 -3.58 9.32
C LEU A 65 -28.19 -3.58 10.83
N VAL A 66 -26.93 -3.40 11.21
CA VAL A 66 -26.50 -3.29 12.61
C VAL A 66 -26.97 -1.98 13.25
N CYS A 67 -26.94 -0.85 12.54
CA CYS A 67 -27.43 0.44 13.05
C CYS A 67 -28.96 0.48 13.21
N TYR A 68 -29.70 -0.15 12.29
CA TYR A 68 -31.16 -0.06 12.25
C TYR A 68 -31.84 -1.08 13.19
N TYR A 69 -31.28 -2.30 13.28
CA TYR A 69 -31.90 -3.37 14.03
C TYR A 69 -31.38 -3.44 15.46
N LYS A 70 -32.16 -2.89 16.40
CA LYS A 70 -31.80 -2.77 17.83
C LYS A 70 -31.20 -4.03 18.44
N SER A 71 -31.73 -5.22 18.16
CA SER A 71 -31.18 -6.44 18.76
C SER A 71 -29.77 -6.76 18.28
N LEU A 72 -29.39 -6.39 17.05
CA LEU A 72 -28.02 -6.52 16.57
C LEU A 72 -27.12 -5.46 17.22
N THR A 73 -27.60 -4.22 17.30
CA THR A 73 -26.93 -3.13 18.03
C THR A 73 -26.59 -3.57 19.45
N ASP A 74 -27.58 -4.05 20.20
CA ASP A 74 -27.42 -4.50 21.59
C ASP A 74 -26.41 -5.66 21.71
N ILE A 75 -26.39 -6.60 20.75
CA ILE A 75 -25.41 -7.70 20.73
C ILE A 75 -23.99 -7.17 20.54
N PHE A 76 -23.78 -6.25 19.59
CA PHE A 76 -22.45 -5.71 19.28
C PHE A 76 -21.93 -4.75 20.36
N LEU A 77 -22.83 -4.05 21.06
CA LEU A 77 -22.50 -3.24 22.23
C LEU A 77 -22.18 -4.13 23.45
N ALA A 78 -23.06 -5.09 23.77
CA ALA A 78 -22.85 -5.98 24.92
C ALA A 78 -21.67 -6.96 24.74
N LYS A 79 -21.31 -7.28 23.49
CA LYS A 79 -20.23 -8.22 23.15
C LYS A 79 -19.22 -7.59 22.19
N TYR A 80 -18.77 -6.37 22.49
CA TYR A 80 -17.78 -5.66 21.68
C TYR A 80 -16.49 -6.46 21.42
N TRP A 81 -16.12 -7.36 22.34
CA TRP A 81 -15.01 -8.30 22.18
C TRP A 81 -15.06 -9.13 20.89
N ILE A 82 -16.25 -9.40 20.35
CA ILE A 82 -16.42 -10.09 19.07
C ILE A 82 -15.82 -9.24 17.94
N SER A 83 -16.15 -7.94 17.89
CA SER A 83 -15.66 -7.00 16.89
C SER A 83 -14.14 -6.81 17.01
N VAL A 84 -13.64 -6.63 18.23
CA VAL A 84 -12.20 -6.49 18.50
C VAL A 84 -11.44 -7.74 18.09
N SER A 85 -11.92 -8.93 18.45
CA SER A 85 -11.29 -10.20 18.07
C SER A 85 -11.28 -10.39 16.56
N CYS A 86 -12.37 -10.02 15.89
CA CYS A 86 -12.51 -10.12 14.46
C CYS A 86 -11.52 -9.22 13.72
N MET A 87 -11.39 -7.96 14.18
CA MET A 87 -10.41 -7.01 13.66
C MET A 87 -8.96 -7.46 13.93
N LEU A 88 -8.70 -8.01 15.12
CA LEU A 88 -7.40 -8.54 15.50
C LEU A 88 -7.01 -9.77 14.67
N ILE A 89 -7.97 -10.58 14.23
CA ILE A 89 -7.75 -11.72 13.32
C ILE A 89 -7.59 -11.22 11.88
N SER A 90 -8.33 -10.20 11.45
CA SER A 90 -8.20 -9.68 10.07
C SER A 90 -6.84 -9.06 9.79
N ALA A 91 -6.21 -8.38 10.75
CA ALA A 91 -4.90 -7.74 10.58
C ALA A 91 -3.76 -8.72 10.18
N PRO A 92 -3.53 -9.86 10.89
CA PRO A 92 -2.53 -10.84 10.47
C PRO A 92 -2.94 -11.61 9.22
N LEU A 93 -4.24 -11.83 8.97
CA LEU A 93 -4.68 -12.42 7.69
C LEU A 93 -4.37 -11.50 6.51
N LEU A 94 -4.63 -10.19 6.68
CA LEU A 94 -4.23 -9.16 5.75
C LEU A 94 -2.71 -9.18 5.57
N ALA A 95 -1.93 -9.18 6.66
CA ALA A 95 -0.48 -9.31 6.60
C ALA A 95 -0.01 -10.50 5.77
N ILE A 96 -0.58 -11.69 6.00
CA ILE A 96 -0.26 -12.90 5.26
C ILE A 96 -0.61 -12.75 3.78
N PHE A 97 -1.78 -12.18 3.47
CA PHE A 97 -2.22 -11.92 2.09
C PHE A 97 -1.30 -10.92 1.36
N LEU A 98 -0.83 -9.90 2.07
CA LEU A 98 0.10 -8.90 1.55
C LEU A 98 1.50 -9.51 1.37
N LEU A 99 2.06 -10.18 2.37
CA LEU A 99 3.45 -10.69 2.37
C LEU A 99 3.64 -11.92 1.47
N ILE A 100 2.68 -12.85 1.45
CA ILE A 100 2.87 -14.13 0.74
C ILE A 100 2.33 -14.03 -0.68
N ARG A 101 3.18 -13.56 -1.61
CA ARG A 101 2.85 -13.49 -3.04
C ARG A 101 2.36 -14.83 -3.63
N GLN A 102 2.89 -15.95 -3.13
CA GLN A 102 2.47 -17.29 -3.57
C GLN A 102 1.01 -17.60 -3.29
N VAL A 103 0.44 -17.08 -2.19
CA VAL A 103 -0.97 -17.29 -1.84
C VAL A 103 -1.88 -16.56 -2.83
N ARG A 104 -1.45 -15.39 -3.33
CA ARG A 104 -2.21 -14.61 -4.34
C ARG A 104 -2.26 -15.29 -5.71
N TYR A 105 -1.26 -16.09 -6.06
CA TYR A 105 -1.21 -16.78 -7.35
C TYR A 105 -2.20 -17.95 -7.46
N PHE A 106 -2.69 -18.48 -6.33
CA PHE A 106 -3.76 -19.48 -6.34
C PHE A 106 -5.11 -18.76 -6.41
N PRO A 107 -5.80 -18.74 -7.56
CA PRO A 107 -6.97 -17.88 -7.75
C PRO A 107 -8.09 -18.19 -6.76
N ILE A 108 -8.40 -19.47 -6.53
CA ILE A 108 -9.45 -19.88 -5.60
C ILE A 108 -9.11 -19.46 -4.17
N LEU A 109 -7.87 -19.68 -3.74
CA LEU A 109 -7.42 -19.34 -2.40
C LEU A 109 -7.36 -17.82 -2.19
N GLY A 110 -6.92 -17.07 -3.20
CA GLY A 110 -6.90 -15.61 -3.18
C GLY A 110 -8.29 -15.00 -3.03
N TRP A 111 -9.30 -15.51 -3.73
CA TRP A 111 -10.69 -15.10 -3.56
C TRP A 111 -11.24 -15.45 -2.17
N LEU A 112 -11.01 -16.68 -1.69
CA LEU A 112 -11.47 -17.09 -0.35
C LEU A 112 -10.83 -16.25 0.76
N LEU A 113 -9.53 -16.00 0.66
CA LEU A 113 -8.80 -15.19 1.64
C LEU A 113 -9.25 -13.72 1.59
N MET A 114 -9.47 -13.18 0.39
CA MET A 114 -10.05 -11.84 0.21
C MET A 114 -11.42 -11.71 0.88
N CYS A 115 -12.36 -12.61 0.56
CA CYS A 115 -13.68 -12.60 1.17
C CYS A 115 -13.59 -12.74 2.70
N SER A 116 -12.72 -13.63 3.20
CA SER A 116 -12.52 -13.80 4.64
C SER A 116 -11.97 -12.53 5.30
N ILE A 117 -10.98 -11.85 4.71
CA ILE A 117 -10.43 -10.61 5.28
C ILE A 117 -11.50 -9.53 5.33
N ILE A 118 -12.23 -9.36 4.22
CA ILE A 118 -13.26 -8.32 4.11
C ILE A 118 -14.37 -8.56 5.12
N GLU A 119 -14.95 -9.76 5.20
CA GLU A 119 -16.01 -10.06 6.18
C GLU A 119 -15.53 -9.86 7.62
N LEU A 120 -14.28 -10.26 7.93
CA LEU A 120 -13.73 -10.04 9.27
C LEU A 120 -13.56 -8.54 9.57
N MET A 121 -13.13 -7.74 8.59
CA MET A 121 -13.03 -6.28 8.76
C MET A 121 -14.40 -5.62 8.88
N VAL A 122 -15.39 -6.05 8.09
CA VAL A 122 -16.76 -5.52 8.16
C VAL A 122 -17.35 -5.77 9.55
N ILE A 123 -17.23 -7.00 10.07
CA ILE A 123 -17.61 -7.35 11.44
C ILE A 123 -16.82 -6.53 12.46
N GLY A 124 -15.52 -6.29 12.22
CA GLY A 124 -14.66 -5.47 13.08
C GLY A 124 -15.10 -4.00 13.20
N VAL A 125 -15.77 -3.45 12.19
CA VAL A 125 -16.34 -2.09 12.20
C VAL A 125 -17.77 -2.06 12.75
N CYS A 126 -18.44 -3.21 12.89
CA CYS A 126 -19.84 -3.27 13.34
C CYS A 126 -20.08 -2.68 14.74
N THR A 127 -19.15 -2.82 15.69
CA THR A 127 -19.33 -2.14 16.99
C THR A 127 -19.34 -0.62 16.83
N LEU A 128 -18.48 -0.07 15.99
CA LEU A 128 -18.46 1.37 15.73
C LEU A 128 -19.76 1.83 15.04
N ALA A 129 -20.24 1.05 14.07
CA ALA A 129 -21.54 1.27 13.45
C ALA A 129 -22.69 1.20 14.46
N ALA A 130 -22.64 0.28 15.44
CA ALA A 130 -23.65 0.14 16.48
C ALA A 130 -23.71 1.36 17.43
N TYR A 131 -22.60 2.04 17.65
CA TYR A 131 -22.56 3.28 18.44
C TYR A 131 -23.11 4.49 17.68
N CYS A 132 -22.94 4.54 16.35
CA CYS A 132 -23.46 5.62 15.54
C CYS A 132 -24.98 5.46 15.26
N HIS A 133 -25.70 6.57 15.26
CA HIS A 133 -27.04 6.59 14.66
C HIS A 133 -26.95 6.29 13.16
N ALA A 134 -27.91 5.52 12.61
CA ALA A 134 -27.91 5.06 11.22
C ALA A 134 -27.70 6.20 10.20
N LEU A 135 -28.40 7.33 10.36
CA LEU A 135 -28.24 8.46 9.43
C LEU A 135 -26.87 9.14 9.55
N THR A 136 -26.34 9.27 10.76
CA THR A 136 -25.00 9.85 10.98
C THR A 136 -23.92 8.95 10.37
N PHE A 137 -24.04 7.63 10.57
CA PHE A 137 -23.16 6.64 9.95
C PHE A 137 -23.21 6.71 8.41
N LEU A 138 -24.41 6.81 7.82
CA LEU A 138 -24.59 6.98 6.38
C LEU A 138 -23.93 8.26 5.84
N ILE A 139 -23.99 9.36 6.61
CA ILE A 139 -23.30 10.61 6.27
C ILE A 139 -21.79 10.39 6.28
N TYR A 140 -21.21 9.76 7.31
CA TYR A 140 -19.77 9.46 7.35
C TYR A 140 -19.33 8.53 6.24
N PHE A 141 -20.11 7.50 5.93
CA PHE A 141 -19.87 6.63 4.78
C PHE A 141 -19.84 7.43 3.49
N THR A 142 -20.82 8.32 3.27
CA THR A 142 -20.92 9.14 2.06
C THR A 142 -19.75 10.12 1.94
N ILE A 143 -19.38 10.81 3.02
CA ILE A 143 -18.22 11.71 3.05
C ILE A 143 -16.93 10.94 2.76
N THR A 144 -16.75 9.77 3.38
CA THR A 144 -15.59 8.91 3.13
C THR A 144 -15.53 8.46 1.67
N ALA A 145 -16.66 8.03 1.09
CA ALA A 145 -16.74 7.61 -0.30
C ALA A 145 -16.37 8.74 -1.26
N ILE A 146 -16.90 9.95 -1.03
CA ILE A 146 -16.56 11.13 -1.83
C ILE A 146 -15.06 11.44 -1.70
N LEU A 147 -14.52 11.42 -0.49
CA LEU A 147 -13.10 11.69 -0.24
C LEU A 147 -12.20 10.68 -0.97
N VAL A 148 -12.47 9.37 -0.86
CA VAL A 148 -11.71 8.33 -1.55
C VAL A 148 -11.83 8.47 -3.06
N ILE A 149 -13.01 8.77 -3.61
CA ILE A 149 -13.19 9.02 -5.06
C ILE A 149 -12.32 10.20 -5.50
N VAL A 150 -12.35 11.31 -4.77
CA VAL A 150 -11.55 12.51 -5.08
C VAL A 150 -10.06 12.18 -5.02
N LEU A 151 -9.59 11.46 -4.00
CA LEU A 151 -8.18 11.06 -3.87
C LEU A 151 -7.74 10.09 -4.97
N VAL A 152 -8.61 9.15 -5.37
CA VAL A 152 -8.35 8.24 -6.50
C VAL A 152 -8.23 9.03 -7.81
N LEU A 153 -9.11 10.01 -8.04
CA LEU A 153 -9.02 10.89 -9.21
C LEU A 153 -7.75 11.73 -9.19
N ILE A 154 -7.43 12.37 -8.06
CA ILE A 154 -6.20 13.16 -7.90
C ILE A 154 -4.96 12.28 -8.15
N GLY A 155 -4.88 11.12 -7.51
CA GLY A 155 -3.79 10.17 -7.71
C GLY A 155 -3.67 9.73 -9.17
N SER A 156 -4.80 9.52 -9.85
CA SER A 156 -4.82 9.14 -11.27
C SER A 156 -4.28 10.25 -12.18
N PHE A 157 -4.54 11.54 -11.89
CA PHE A 157 -4.16 12.66 -12.75
C PHE A 157 -2.90 13.43 -12.34
N ILE A 158 -2.39 13.27 -11.11
CA ILE A 158 -1.24 14.03 -10.65
C ILE A 158 0.02 13.71 -11.48
N PRO A 159 0.77 14.72 -11.97
CA PRO A 159 1.95 14.51 -12.79
C PRO A 159 3.17 13.99 -12.01
N CYS A 160 3.12 14.09 -10.68
CA CYS A 160 4.15 13.54 -9.79
C CYS A 160 4.03 12.01 -9.75
N ASP A 161 5.11 11.30 -10.01
CA ASP A 161 5.15 9.85 -9.91
C ASP A 161 5.47 9.43 -8.48
N LEU A 162 4.43 9.12 -7.70
CA LEU A 162 4.55 8.57 -6.35
C LEU A 162 5.10 7.13 -6.39
N THR A 163 4.90 6.40 -7.48
CA THR A 163 5.36 5.01 -7.62
C THR A 163 6.88 4.92 -7.72
N ALA A 164 7.52 5.91 -8.35
CA ALA A 164 8.98 6.02 -8.41
C ALA A 164 9.60 6.30 -7.05
N ASN A 165 8.89 7.05 -6.20
CA ASN A 165 9.37 7.53 -4.90
C ASN A 165 8.69 6.79 -3.74
N VAL A 166 8.30 5.53 -3.93
CA VAL A 166 7.64 4.73 -2.90
C VAL A 166 8.46 4.69 -1.61
N ALA A 167 9.78 4.51 -1.70
CA ALA A 167 10.67 4.53 -0.53
C ALA A 167 10.59 5.86 0.24
N SER A 168 10.42 6.99 -0.46
CA SER A 168 10.25 8.30 0.18
C SER A 168 8.90 8.42 0.89
N LEU A 169 7.83 7.84 0.35
CA LEU A 169 6.52 7.81 1.02
C LEU A 169 6.61 7.04 2.34
N PHE A 170 7.33 5.92 2.34
CA PHE A 170 7.59 5.15 3.56
C PHE A 170 8.42 5.92 4.59
N ILE A 171 9.56 6.47 4.15
CA ILE A 171 10.46 7.22 5.02
C ILE A 171 9.73 8.41 5.68
N VAL A 172 8.78 9.03 5.00
CA VAL A 172 7.97 10.14 5.55
C VAL A 172 6.81 9.64 6.40
N SER A 173 6.11 8.58 5.97
CA SER A 173 4.91 8.08 6.66
C SER A 173 5.24 7.44 8.01
N VAL A 174 6.37 6.72 8.12
CA VAL A 174 6.74 6.01 9.36
C VAL A 174 6.93 6.97 10.55
N PRO A 175 7.74 8.05 10.46
CA PRO A 175 7.85 9.02 11.54
C PRO A 175 6.53 9.72 11.87
N ILE A 176 5.72 10.04 10.87
CA ILE A 176 4.40 10.66 11.09
C ILE A 176 3.47 9.69 11.83
N LEU A 177 3.51 8.40 11.47
CA LEU A 177 2.73 7.36 12.13
C LEU A 177 3.18 7.19 13.58
N LEU A 178 4.48 7.08 13.84
CA LEU A 178 5.04 6.99 15.20
C LEU A 178 4.66 8.21 16.04
N TYR A 179 4.74 9.41 15.46
CA TYR A 179 4.33 10.63 16.14
C TYR A 179 2.82 10.66 16.41
N SER A 180 1.99 10.20 15.47
CA SER A 180 0.54 10.08 15.69
C SER A 180 0.21 9.12 16.83
N ILE A 181 0.85 7.94 16.88
CA ILE A 181 0.67 6.96 17.96
C ILE A 181 1.10 7.55 19.31
N TYR A 182 2.17 8.35 19.33
CA TYR A 182 2.60 9.05 20.53
C TYR A 182 1.55 10.07 21.02
N LEU A 183 0.92 10.83 20.11
CA LEU A 183 -0.18 11.72 20.46
C LEU A 183 -1.41 10.96 20.98
N LEU A 184 -1.74 9.82 20.37
CA LEU A 184 -2.81 8.94 20.84
C LEU A 184 -2.53 8.43 22.26
N MET A 185 -1.30 8.02 22.54
CA MET A 185 -0.88 7.56 23.87
C MET A 185 -0.97 8.70 24.91
N ILE A 186 -0.62 9.92 24.54
CA ILE A 186 -0.78 11.11 25.41
C ILE A 186 -2.25 11.36 25.71
N PHE A 187 -3.11 11.35 24.69
CA PHE A 187 -4.56 11.50 24.85
C PHE A 187 -5.12 10.50 25.87
N MET A 188 -4.73 9.21 25.75
CA MET A 188 -5.15 8.17 26.70
C MET A 188 -4.58 8.33 28.12
N MET A 189 -3.40 8.93 28.27
CA MET A 189 -2.74 9.05 29.57
C MET A 189 -3.18 10.28 30.37
N ILE A 190 -3.41 11.40 29.68
CA ILE A 190 -3.62 12.70 30.32
C ILE A 190 -5.11 13.04 30.45
N ASP A 191 -6.00 12.22 29.87
CA ASP A 191 -7.44 12.51 29.79
C ASP A 191 -7.67 13.96 29.32
N SER A 192 -6.95 14.30 28.26
CA SER A 192 -6.75 15.67 27.82
C SER A 192 -7.75 16.05 26.74
N ASP A 193 -8.02 17.36 26.67
CA ASP A 193 -8.72 18.07 25.59
C ASP A 193 -8.59 17.41 24.20
N ASP A 194 -9.71 17.35 23.46
CA ASP A 194 -9.90 16.64 22.19
C ASP A 194 -8.86 16.96 21.11
N GLY A 195 -8.13 18.08 21.27
CA GLY A 195 -7.08 18.53 20.38
C GLY A 195 -5.98 17.48 20.12
N PHE A 196 -5.63 16.65 21.10
CA PHE A 196 -4.62 15.59 20.87
C PHE A 196 -5.15 14.47 19.98
N PHE A 197 -6.41 14.07 20.17
CA PHE A 197 -7.06 13.07 19.32
C PHE A 197 -7.28 13.60 17.90
N ILE A 198 -7.73 14.86 17.75
CA ILE A 198 -7.89 15.50 16.44
C ILE A 198 -6.53 15.56 15.71
N SER A 199 -5.46 15.92 16.41
CA SER A 199 -4.11 15.95 15.84
C SER A 199 -3.68 14.56 15.37
N PHE A 200 -3.91 13.52 16.18
CA PHE A 200 -3.71 12.13 15.79
C PHE A 200 -4.49 11.77 14.52
N ALA A 201 -5.79 12.04 14.50
CA ALA A 201 -6.68 11.68 13.39
C ALA A 201 -6.27 12.37 12.08
N VAL A 202 -5.89 13.65 12.12
CA VAL A 202 -5.41 14.40 10.95
C VAL A 202 -4.11 13.81 10.41
N LEU A 203 -3.16 13.43 11.27
CA LEU A 203 -1.90 12.83 10.82
C LEU A 203 -2.11 11.47 10.15
N VAL A 204 -2.95 10.60 10.72
CA VAL A 204 -3.30 9.31 10.10
C VAL A 204 -4.06 9.53 8.79
N LEU A 205 -4.99 10.49 8.75
CA LEU A 205 -5.71 10.83 7.53
C LEU A 205 -4.75 11.28 6.41
N VAL A 206 -3.74 12.10 6.73
CA VAL A 206 -2.73 12.54 5.75
C VAL A 206 -1.94 11.34 5.21
N ILE A 207 -1.50 10.42 6.08
CA ILE A 207 -0.79 9.19 5.66
C ILE A 207 -1.67 8.37 4.70
N VAL A 208 -2.90 8.08 5.11
CA VAL A 208 -3.86 7.29 4.32
C VAL A 208 -4.18 7.96 2.99
N CYS A 209 -4.31 9.30 2.96
CA CYS A 209 -4.52 10.04 1.71
C CYS A 209 -3.34 9.87 0.75
N MET A 210 -2.10 9.90 1.24
CA MET A 210 -0.91 9.67 0.42
C MET A 210 -0.91 8.26 -0.18
N PHE A 211 -1.23 7.23 0.62
CA PHE A 211 -1.27 5.86 0.14
C PHE A 211 -2.42 5.58 -0.83
N ILE A 212 -3.60 6.19 -0.64
CA ILE A 212 -4.70 6.08 -1.63
C ILE A 212 -4.27 6.65 -2.98
N MET A 213 -3.62 7.81 -3.00
CA MET A 213 -3.10 8.40 -4.24
C MET A 213 -2.04 7.51 -4.89
N TYR A 214 -1.13 6.94 -4.09
CA TYR A 214 -0.12 5.97 -4.55
C TYR A 214 -0.76 4.72 -5.17
N HIS A 215 -1.74 4.11 -4.51
CA HIS A 215 -2.44 2.93 -5.00
C HIS A 215 -3.28 3.23 -6.26
N ALA A 216 -3.87 4.43 -6.36
CA ALA A 216 -4.55 4.87 -7.57
C ALA A 216 -3.60 4.98 -8.78
N GLN A 217 -2.35 5.41 -8.55
CA GLN A 217 -1.32 5.41 -9.59
C GLN A 217 -0.89 4.01 -10.01
N LEU A 218 -0.72 3.09 -9.05
CA LEU A 218 -0.39 1.69 -9.32
C LEU A 218 -1.46 0.99 -10.16
N ILE A 219 -2.74 1.21 -9.84
CA ILE A 219 -3.88 0.62 -10.57
C ILE A 219 -3.96 1.17 -11.99
N SER A 220 -3.77 2.49 -12.15
CA SER A 220 -3.78 3.12 -13.47
C SER A 220 -2.61 2.63 -14.33
N GLY A 221 -1.41 2.47 -13.74
CA GLY A 221 -0.23 1.88 -14.37
C GLY A 221 0.33 2.67 -15.57
N TRP A 222 0.10 3.98 -15.65
CA TRP A 222 0.68 4.87 -16.68
C TRP A 222 2.14 5.30 -16.37
N ARG A 223 2.78 4.70 -15.35
CA ARG A 223 3.90 5.26 -14.57
C ARG A 223 5.01 4.20 -14.30
N TYR A 224 6.00 4.52 -13.45
CA TYR A 224 7.19 3.68 -13.19
C TYR A 224 6.88 2.25 -12.71
N ALA A 225 5.77 2.03 -12.01
CA ALA A 225 5.30 0.69 -11.62
C ALA A 225 3.85 0.46 -12.04
N GLU A 226 3.58 -0.73 -12.57
CA GLU A 226 2.26 -1.19 -12.98
C GLU A 226 1.87 -2.39 -12.12
N LEU A 227 0.67 -2.34 -11.53
CA LEU A 227 0.12 -3.51 -10.85
C LEU A 227 -0.24 -4.59 -11.87
N TYR A 228 0.26 -5.80 -11.68
CA TYR A 228 -0.03 -6.90 -12.59
C TYR A 228 -1.52 -7.25 -12.53
N ILE A 229 -2.11 -7.65 -13.66
CA ILE A 229 -3.56 -7.95 -13.78
C ILE A 229 -4.01 -9.04 -12.78
N THR A 230 -3.10 -9.93 -12.37
CA THR A 230 -3.37 -10.98 -11.36
C THR A 230 -3.41 -10.45 -9.93
N ASP A 231 -2.86 -9.27 -9.67
CA ASP A 231 -2.84 -8.63 -8.35
C ASP A 231 -4.04 -7.68 -8.16
N GLY A 232 -5.06 -7.73 -9.03
CA GLY A 232 -6.27 -6.90 -8.90
C GLY A 232 -7.02 -7.09 -7.57
N LEU A 233 -7.03 -8.31 -7.03
CA LEU A 233 -7.61 -8.59 -5.71
C LEU A 233 -6.87 -7.88 -4.57
N PHE A 234 -5.55 -7.71 -4.71
CA PHE A 234 -4.75 -6.98 -3.74
C PHE A 234 -5.12 -5.50 -3.71
N ALA A 235 -5.25 -4.87 -4.89
CA ALA A 235 -5.70 -3.48 -4.97
C ALA A 235 -7.08 -3.27 -4.33
N VAL A 236 -8.00 -4.22 -4.54
CA VAL A 236 -9.35 -4.16 -3.97
C VAL A 236 -9.33 -4.19 -2.45
N ILE A 237 -8.63 -5.14 -1.85
CA ILE A 237 -8.53 -5.26 -0.39
C ILE A 237 -7.87 -4.01 0.19
N VAL A 238 -6.76 -3.57 -0.39
CA VAL A 238 -6.03 -2.41 0.13
C VAL A 238 -6.88 -1.15 0.07
N LEU A 239 -7.58 -0.87 -1.04
CA LEU A 239 -8.49 0.27 -1.12
C LEU A 239 -9.64 0.17 -0.12
N PHE A 240 -10.20 -1.02 0.08
CA PHE A 240 -11.22 -1.26 1.10
C PHE A 240 -10.68 -1.01 2.52
N CYS A 241 -9.47 -1.46 2.83
CA CYS A 241 -8.82 -1.17 4.10
C CYS A 241 -8.69 0.34 4.32
N HIS A 242 -8.11 1.07 3.36
CA HIS A 242 -7.97 2.53 3.45
C HIS A 242 -9.32 3.23 3.66
N PHE A 243 -10.37 2.77 2.98
CA PHE A 243 -11.74 3.27 3.20
C PHE A 243 -12.19 3.04 4.65
N CYS A 244 -12.02 1.82 5.18
CA CYS A 244 -12.36 1.50 6.57
C CYS A 244 -11.59 2.35 7.57
N ILE A 245 -10.29 2.61 7.33
CA ILE A 245 -9.48 3.48 8.21
C ILE A 245 -10.10 4.89 8.29
N ILE A 246 -10.40 5.50 7.14
CA ILE A 246 -10.99 6.85 7.11
C ILE A 246 -12.38 6.84 7.77
N LEU A 247 -13.21 5.84 7.46
CA LEU A 247 -14.54 5.73 8.05
C LEU A 247 -14.47 5.63 9.58
N MET A 248 -13.54 4.80 10.10
CA MET A 248 -13.31 4.67 11.53
C MET A 248 -12.88 6.01 12.14
N LEU A 249 -11.94 6.73 11.53
CA LEU A 249 -11.51 8.04 12.02
C LEU A 249 -12.67 9.04 12.13
N PHE A 250 -13.56 9.10 11.14
CA PHE A 250 -14.72 10.00 11.21
C PHE A 250 -15.73 9.60 12.27
N CYS A 251 -16.01 8.30 12.42
CA CYS A 251 -16.92 7.84 13.46
C CYS A 251 -16.33 8.07 14.87
N PHE A 252 -15.01 7.90 15.05
CA PHE A 252 -14.34 8.20 16.32
C PHE A 252 -14.23 9.70 16.62
N LEU A 253 -14.14 10.57 15.62
CA LEU A 253 -14.14 12.02 15.82
C LEU A 253 -15.48 12.55 16.35
N ASP A 254 -16.58 11.86 16.06
CA ASP A 254 -17.92 12.22 16.55
C ASP A 254 -18.23 11.60 17.92
N TRP A 255 -17.52 10.54 18.29
CA TRP A 255 -17.64 9.84 19.56
C TRP A 255 -17.61 10.75 20.81
N PRO A 256 -16.67 11.70 20.97
CA PRO A 256 -16.58 12.51 22.19
C PRO A 256 -17.79 13.42 22.45
N GLN A 257 -18.76 13.53 21.53
CA GLN A 257 -19.94 14.39 21.74
C GLN A 257 -21.12 13.69 22.43
N ILE A 258 -21.02 12.39 22.75
CA ILE A 258 -22.11 11.62 23.39
C ILE A 258 -21.87 11.44 24.92
N ASP A 259 -20.66 11.71 25.41
CA ASP A 259 -20.23 11.43 26.78
C ASP A 259 -20.59 12.55 27.78
N ASP A 260 -21.88 12.86 27.92
CA ASP A 260 -22.39 13.44 29.19
C ASP A 260 -22.62 12.33 30.26
N VAL A 261 -22.32 11.05 29.96
CA VAL A 261 -22.54 9.92 30.88
C VAL A 261 -21.52 8.77 30.66
N ASP A 262 -20.52 8.65 31.56
CA ASP A 262 -19.74 7.45 31.97
C ASP A 262 -18.28 7.28 31.41
N ASP A 263 -17.33 7.97 32.04
CA ASP A 263 -15.94 8.20 31.59
C ASP A 263 -14.88 7.16 32.00
N THR A 264 -15.09 5.84 31.86
CA THR A 264 -13.99 4.88 32.16
C THR A 264 -13.82 3.75 31.15
N ASP A 265 -14.86 3.37 30.41
CA ASP A 265 -14.77 2.28 29.43
C ASP A 265 -14.39 2.75 28.00
N SER A 266 -14.49 4.06 27.71
CA SER A 266 -14.33 4.64 26.36
C SER A 266 -12.87 4.67 25.87
N SER A 267 -11.91 4.98 26.75
CA SER A 267 -10.49 5.10 26.42
C SER A 267 -9.82 3.75 26.16
N GLU A 268 -10.13 2.73 26.97
CA GLU A 268 -9.64 1.37 26.78
C GLU A 268 -10.18 0.77 25.47
N PHE A 269 -11.47 0.99 25.18
CA PHE A 269 -12.10 0.56 23.93
C PHE A 269 -11.46 1.23 22.70
N ALA A 270 -11.23 2.54 22.74
CA ALA A 270 -10.57 3.27 21.66
C ALA A 270 -9.16 2.74 21.37
N TYR A 271 -8.38 2.38 22.41
CA TYR A 271 -7.09 1.71 22.23
C TYR A 271 -7.25 0.34 21.55
N TRP A 272 -8.16 -0.51 22.03
CA TRP A 272 -8.38 -1.85 21.43
C TRP A 272 -8.96 -1.81 20.02
N ALA A 273 -9.76 -0.79 19.69
CA ALA A 273 -10.32 -0.61 18.35
C ALA A 273 -9.31 -0.05 17.36
N LEU A 274 -8.38 0.81 17.81
CA LEU A 274 -7.30 1.34 16.98
C LEU A 274 -6.04 0.46 16.94
N TRP A 275 -5.83 -0.43 17.90
CA TRP A 275 -4.63 -1.27 17.93
C TRP A 275 -4.44 -2.13 16.66
N PRO A 276 -5.48 -2.76 16.09
CA PRO A 276 -5.36 -3.46 14.82
C PRO A 276 -5.05 -2.53 13.63
N LEU A 277 -5.47 -1.27 13.70
CA LEU A 277 -5.19 -0.22 12.72
C LEU A 277 -3.69 0.12 12.71
N VAL A 278 -3.14 0.35 13.90
CA VAL A 278 -1.71 0.61 14.14
C VAL A 278 -0.87 -0.60 13.71
N SER A 279 -1.31 -1.81 14.06
CA SER A 279 -0.62 -3.04 13.66
C SER A 279 -0.63 -3.26 12.15
N SER A 280 -1.67 -2.84 11.43
CA SER A 280 -1.78 -3.03 9.98
C SER A 280 -0.92 -2.03 9.20
N ALA A 281 -0.83 -0.78 9.67
CA ALA A 281 0.02 0.25 9.07
C ALA A 281 1.52 -0.09 9.17
N VAL A 282 1.94 -0.71 10.29
CA VAL A 282 3.32 -1.20 10.50
C VAL A 282 3.66 -2.41 9.61
N ILE A 283 2.66 -3.16 9.15
CA ILE A 283 2.85 -4.36 8.31
C ILE A 283 2.97 -3.99 6.82
N GLU A 284 2.39 -2.87 6.39
CA GLU A 284 2.55 -2.36 5.02
C GLU A 284 4.01 -1.90 4.74
N ASP A 285 4.75 -1.51 5.79
CA ASP A 285 6.19 -1.16 5.74
C ASP A 285 7.09 -2.32 5.29
N ASP A 286 6.77 -3.56 5.68
CA ASP A 286 7.57 -4.75 5.35
C ASP A 286 7.37 -5.19 3.89
N PHE A 287 6.21 -4.88 3.29
CA PHE A 287 5.85 -5.36 1.95
C PHE A 287 6.35 -4.44 0.82
N LEU A 288 6.36 -3.12 1.01
CA LEU A 288 6.89 -2.20 0.00
C LEU A 288 8.42 -2.00 0.10
N GLY A 289 9.02 -2.37 1.23
CA GLY A 289 10.45 -2.69 1.32
C GLY A 289 10.83 -3.98 0.57
N GLN A 290 9.89 -4.92 0.38
CA GLN A 290 10.12 -6.18 -0.32
C GLN A 290 10.19 -6.06 -1.85
N THR A 291 9.57 -5.05 -2.46
CA THR A 291 9.77 -4.76 -3.90
C THR A 291 11.15 -4.18 -4.23
N THR A 292 11.95 -3.82 -3.22
CA THR A 292 13.38 -3.50 -3.37
C THR A 292 14.33 -4.63 -2.90
N GLN A 293 13.83 -5.63 -2.15
CA GLN A 293 14.68 -6.73 -1.64
C GLN A 293 14.87 -7.89 -2.61
N ASP A 294 14.00 -8.07 -3.60
CA ASP A 294 14.19 -9.14 -4.61
C ASP A 294 15.35 -8.86 -5.59
N PHE A 295 15.88 -7.63 -5.64
CA PHE A 295 17.13 -7.33 -6.35
C PHE A 295 18.38 -7.55 -5.47
N GLY A 296 18.28 -7.32 -4.15
CA GLY A 296 19.39 -7.50 -3.20
C GLY A 296 19.69 -8.96 -2.86
N ARG A 297 18.66 -9.82 -2.80
CA ARG A 297 18.82 -11.26 -2.47
C ARG A 297 19.19 -12.14 -3.66
N LEU A 298 18.96 -11.70 -4.90
CA LEU A 298 19.45 -12.37 -6.11
C LEU A 298 20.92 -12.04 -6.43
N LEU A 299 21.45 -10.91 -5.96
CA LEU A 299 22.83 -10.51 -6.19
C LEU A 299 23.82 -10.99 -5.12
N SER A 300 23.41 -11.29 -3.88
CA SER A 300 24.38 -11.74 -2.84
C SER A 300 25.08 -13.07 -3.18
N PRO A 301 24.39 -14.14 -3.64
CA PRO A 301 25.08 -15.39 -3.99
C PRO A 301 25.84 -15.28 -5.32
N LEU A 302 25.36 -14.48 -6.27
CA LEU A 302 26.00 -14.29 -7.58
C LEU A 302 27.24 -13.40 -7.49
N VAL A 303 27.24 -12.38 -6.63
CA VAL A 303 28.42 -11.54 -6.36
C VAL A 303 29.47 -12.36 -5.61
N ASP A 304 29.10 -13.23 -4.67
CA ASP A 304 30.05 -14.14 -4.02
C ASP A 304 30.60 -15.22 -4.97
N ILE A 305 29.78 -15.75 -5.90
CA ILE A 305 30.25 -16.68 -6.94
C ILE A 305 31.18 -15.99 -7.95
N ILE A 306 30.90 -14.74 -8.34
CA ILE A 306 31.74 -13.97 -9.28
C ILE A 306 33.05 -13.52 -8.61
N ILE A 307 33.01 -13.05 -7.35
CA ILE A 307 34.22 -12.66 -6.60
C ILE A 307 35.08 -13.90 -6.30
N THR A 308 34.47 -15.02 -5.93
CA THR A 308 35.23 -16.27 -5.71
C THR A 308 35.81 -16.81 -7.02
N SER A 309 35.11 -16.69 -8.15
CA SER A 309 35.63 -17.09 -9.47
C SER A 309 36.78 -16.18 -9.96
N ILE A 310 36.69 -14.86 -9.70
CA ILE A 310 37.75 -13.90 -10.06
C ILE A 310 38.99 -14.09 -9.17
N ILE A 311 38.82 -14.39 -7.87
CA ILE A 311 39.96 -14.65 -6.97
C ILE A 311 40.61 -16.00 -7.28
N LEU A 312 39.83 -17.04 -7.61
CA LEU A 312 40.37 -18.36 -7.96
C LEU A 312 41.16 -18.33 -9.29
N ASP A 313 40.69 -17.58 -10.29
CA ASP A 313 41.36 -17.40 -11.58
C ASP A 313 42.67 -16.59 -11.43
N HIS A 314 42.69 -15.58 -10.55
CA HIS A 314 43.90 -14.79 -10.28
C HIS A 314 44.97 -15.58 -9.48
N THR A 315 44.58 -16.60 -8.71
CA THR A 315 45.53 -17.52 -8.04
C THR A 315 46.09 -18.61 -8.96
N GLN A 316 45.38 -19.01 -10.02
CA GLN A 316 45.94 -19.93 -11.03
C GLN A 316 46.93 -19.25 -11.98
N MET A 317 46.74 -17.96 -12.29
CA MET A 317 47.68 -17.23 -13.16
C MET A 317 48.98 -16.78 -12.47
N THR A 318 49.06 -16.81 -11.14
CA THR A 318 50.29 -16.46 -10.39
C THR A 318 51.14 -17.68 -10.00
N THR A 319 50.63 -18.90 -10.16
CA THR A 319 51.36 -20.15 -9.87
C THR A 319 51.97 -20.81 -11.11
N THR A 320 51.57 -20.41 -12.33
CA THR A 320 52.19 -20.84 -13.60
C THR A 320 53.30 -19.91 -14.11
N ALA A 321 53.55 -18.77 -13.43
CA ALA A 321 54.69 -17.89 -13.72
C ALA A 321 55.95 -18.19 -12.89
N LYS A 322 55.95 -19.28 -12.11
CA LYS A 322 57.13 -19.83 -11.42
C LYS A 322 57.22 -21.35 -11.59
N LYS A 323 57.37 -21.80 -12.84
CA LYS A 323 58.15 -23.00 -13.19
C LYS A 323 58.47 -23.01 -14.68
#